data_AF-A0A7V2EYK3-F1
#
_entry.id   AF-A0A7V2EYK3-F1
#
_cell.length_a   1.000
_cell.length_b   1.000
_cell.length_c   1.000
_cell.angle_alpha   90.00
_cell.angle_beta   90.00
_cell.angle_gamma   90.00
#
_symmetry.space_group_name_H-M   'P 1'
#
loop_
_entity.id
_entity.type
_entity.pdbx_description
1 polymer ?
#
loop_
_entity_poly.entity_id
_entity_poly.type
_entity_poly.pdbx_seq_one_letter_code
_entity_poly.pdbx_strand_id
1 'polypeptide(L)'
;MVSKSKLNAVIEKVLRDIFDDIDIETITVEPDIDEDGDNILRVRVIFDGENKQLDTHKTSSLLRYMRPKIADIGENAFPVVSFIAKSEIRKPKPEAA
;
A
#
# COMPACT_ATOMS: atom_id res chain seq x y z
N MET A 1 -11.17 -16.38 3.35
CA MET A 1 -10.35 -15.48 2.51
C MET A 1 -11.26 -14.52 1.78
N VAL A 2 -10.97 -13.23 1.90
CA VAL A 2 -11.68 -12.17 1.16
C VAL A 2 -11.25 -12.21 -0.31
N SER A 3 -12.13 -11.84 -1.24
CA SER A 3 -11.73 -11.77 -2.64
C SER A 3 -10.69 -10.67 -2.87
N LYS A 4 -9.68 -10.95 -3.71
CA LYS A 4 -8.62 -9.99 -4.07
C LYS A 4 -9.20 -8.65 -4.57
N SER A 5 -10.26 -8.71 -5.38
CA SER A 5 -10.93 -7.51 -5.90
C SER A 5 -11.53 -6.63 -4.80
N LYS A 6 -12.17 -7.24 -3.78
CA LYS A 6 -12.78 -6.50 -2.67
C LYS A 6 -11.72 -5.88 -1.77
N LEU A 7 -10.64 -6.62 -1.49
CA LEU A 7 -9.51 -6.12 -0.70
C LEU A 7 -8.85 -4.92 -1.39
N ASN A 8 -8.53 -5.04 -2.69
CA ASN A 8 -7.95 -3.96 -3.48
C ASN A 8 -8.83 -2.72 -3.47
N ALA A 9 -10.13 -2.87 -3.69
CA ALA A 9 -11.07 -1.75 -3.72
C ALA A 9 -11.12 -1.00 -2.38
N VAL A 10 -11.06 -1.71 -1.25
CA VAL A 10 -11.04 -1.08 0.09
C VAL A 10 -9.74 -0.33 0.33
N ILE A 11 -8.59 -0.95 0.04
CA ILE A 11 -7.28 -0.33 0.23
C ILE A 11 -7.12 0.89 -0.68
N GLU A 12 -7.52 0.77 -1.95
CA GLU A 12 -7.51 1.89 -2.91
C GLU A 12 -8.37 3.05 -2.42
N LYS A 13 -9.59 2.78 -1.96
CA LYS A 13 -10.46 3.82 -1.43
C LYS A 13 -9.82 4.55 -0.26
N VAL A 14 -9.28 3.83 0.73
CA VAL A 14 -8.62 4.45 1.90
C VAL A 14 -7.43 5.31 1.48
N LEU A 15 -6.60 4.82 0.55
CA LEU A 15 -5.45 5.56 0.04
C LEU A 15 -5.89 6.85 -0.67
N ARG A 16 -6.90 6.80 -1.53
CA ARG A 16 -7.40 7.97 -2.24
C ARG A 16 -8.13 8.97 -1.33
N ASP A 17 -8.82 8.49 -0.30
CA ASP A 17 -9.49 9.36 0.68
C ASP A 17 -8.49 10.13 1.55
N ILE A 18 -7.34 9.53 1.88
CA ILE A 18 -6.31 10.16 2.71
C ILE A 18 -5.39 11.04 1.87
N PHE A 19 -4.94 10.54 0.73
CA PHE A 19 -4.01 11.23 -0.16
C PHE A 19 -4.74 11.84 -1.35
N ASP A 20 -5.64 12.77 -1.05
CA ASP A 20 -6.40 13.55 -2.03
C ASP A 20 -5.56 14.56 -2.83
N ASP A 21 -4.33 14.79 -2.39
CA ASP A 21 -3.43 15.80 -2.93
C ASP A 21 -2.28 15.24 -3.77
N ILE A 22 -2.07 13.92 -3.81
CA ILE A 22 -1.04 13.29 -4.66
C ILE A 22 -1.67 12.47 -5.78
N ASP A 23 -0.94 12.31 -6.88
CA ASP A 23 -1.37 11.43 -7.96
C ASP A 23 -0.86 9.99 -7.71
N ILE A 24 -1.77 9.12 -7.31
CA ILE A 24 -1.49 7.68 -7.13
C ILE A 24 -1.68 6.98 -8.48
N GLU A 25 -0.59 6.54 -9.07
CA GLU A 25 -0.59 5.87 -10.38
C GLU A 25 -0.94 4.38 -10.28
N THR A 26 -0.41 3.69 -9.26
CA THR A 26 -0.58 2.23 -9.14
C THR A 26 -0.59 1.80 -7.69
N ILE A 27 -1.51 0.89 -7.37
CA ILE A 27 -1.61 0.23 -6.07
C ILE A 27 -1.58 -1.28 -6.31
N THR A 28 -0.58 -1.93 -5.73
CA THR A 28 -0.44 -3.40 -5.77
C THR A 28 -0.60 -3.94 -4.37
N VAL A 29 -1.50 -4.91 -4.19
CA VAL A 29 -1.72 -5.60 -2.92
C VAL A 29 -1.46 -7.09 -3.13
N GLU A 30 -0.54 -7.62 -2.35
CA GLU A 30 -0.13 -9.02 -2.39
C GLU A 30 -0.12 -9.60 -0.98
N PRO A 31 -0.70 -10.80 -0.77
CA PRO A 31 -0.48 -11.53 0.47
C PRO A 31 0.99 -11.96 0.56
N ASP A 32 1.55 -11.90 1.76
CA ASP A 32 2.90 -12.39 2.03
C ASP A 32 2.98 -12.92 3.48
N ILE A 33 4.11 -13.54 3.81
CA ILE A 33 4.46 -13.99 5.15
C ILE A 33 5.69 -13.18 5.60
N ASP A 34 5.64 -12.63 6.81
CA ASP A 34 6.80 -11.92 7.37
C ASP A 34 7.86 -12.88 7.94
N GLU A 35 8.90 -12.31 8.55
CA GLU A 35 10.03 -13.08 9.08
C GLU A 35 9.64 -13.98 10.28
N ASP A 36 8.53 -13.66 10.94
CA ASP A 36 8.01 -14.40 12.10
C ASP A 36 6.97 -15.47 11.71
N GLY A 37 6.58 -15.53 10.43
CA GLY A 37 5.59 -16.48 9.93
C GLY A 37 4.16 -15.94 9.94
N ASP A 38 3.96 -14.65 10.22
CA ASP A 38 2.65 -14.03 10.27
C ASP A 38 2.17 -13.59 8.88
N ASN A 39 0.86 -13.73 8.64
CA ASN A 39 0.25 -13.29 7.38
C ASN A 39 0.17 -11.76 7.32
N ILE A 40 0.75 -11.19 6.27
CA ILE A 40 0.74 -9.76 5.99
C ILE A 40 0.15 -9.47 4.60
N LEU A 41 -0.18 -8.20 4.38
CA LEU A 41 -0.53 -7.66 3.07
C LEU A 41 0.55 -6.66 2.67
N ARG A 42 1.36 -6.99 1.67
CA ARG A 42 2.27 -6.00 1.08
C ARG A 42 1.47 -5.10 0.16
N VAL A 43 1.44 -3.82 0.50
CA VAL A 43 0.79 -2.77 -0.28
C VAL A 43 1.87 -1.87 -0.86
N ARG A 44 2.09 -1.93 -2.17
CA ARG A 44 2.99 -1.03 -2.89
C ARG A 44 2.18 0.08 -3.55
N VAL A 45 2.51 1.32 -3.24
CA VAL A 45 1.87 2.52 -3.79
C VAL A 45 2.89 3.29 -4.61
N ILE A 46 2.66 3.35 -5.92
CA ILE A 46 3.45 4.18 -6.84
C ILE A 46 2.72 5.50 -7.02
N PHE A 47 3.42 6.60 -6.80
CA PHE A 47 2.88 7.96 -6.93
C PHE A 47 3.81 8.85 -7.75
N ASP A 48 3.25 9.90 -8.34
CA ASP A 48 4.06 10.95 -8.97
C ASP A 48 4.69 11.85 -7.89
N GLY A 49 5.98 11.62 -7.65
CA GLY A 49 6.79 12.36 -6.69
C GLY A 49 7.55 13.56 -7.27
N GLU A 50 7.41 13.87 -8.57
CA GLU A 50 8.15 15.00 -9.16
C GLU A 50 7.62 16.36 -8.69
N ASN A 51 6.31 16.43 -8.41
CA ASN A 51 5.63 17.70 -8.12
C ASN A 51 5.19 17.84 -6.65
N LYS A 52 5.08 16.74 -5.90
CA LYS A 52 4.58 16.75 -4.53
C LYS A 52 5.26 15.69 -3.67
N GLN A 53 5.52 16.05 -2.42
CA GLN A 53 6.01 15.14 -1.40
C GLN A 53 4.84 14.53 -0.64
N LEU A 54 5.04 13.32 -0.10
CA LEU A 54 4.07 12.72 0.80
C LEU A 54 4.01 13.50 2.10
N ASP A 55 2.79 13.78 2.55
CA ASP A 55 2.57 14.32 3.88
C ASP A 55 2.85 13.24 4.95
N THR A 56 3.85 13.50 5.80
CA THR A 56 4.28 12.60 6.87
C THR A 56 3.18 12.32 7.92
N HIS A 57 2.27 13.26 8.16
CA HIS A 57 1.13 13.04 9.05
C HIS A 57 0.10 12.09 8.41
N LYS A 58 -0.13 12.21 7.11
CA LYS A 58 -1.01 11.29 6.37
C LYS A 58 -0.42 9.88 6.32
N THR A 59 0.88 9.73 6.05
CA THR A 59 1.55 8.41 6.02
C THR A 59 1.59 7.75 7.40
N SER A 60 1.93 8.49 8.45
CA SER A 60 1.99 7.93 9.82
C SER A 60 0.61 7.54 10.37
N SER A 61 -0.45 8.23 9.96
CA SER A 61 -1.82 7.92 10.38
C SER A 61 -2.53 6.89 9.50
N LEU A 62 -1.98 6.54 8.33
CA LEU A 62 -2.61 5.65 7.34
C LEU A 62 -3.09 4.33 7.93
N LEU A 63 -2.22 3.65 8.69
CA LEU A 63 -2.54 2.34 9.26
C LEU A 63 -3.75 2.40 10.20
N ARG A 64 -3.94 3.52 10.90
CA ARG A 64 -5.08 3.75 11.80
C ARG A 64 -6.41 3.75 11.06
N TYR A 65 -6.43 4.26 9.83
CA TYR A 65 -7.62 4.32 8.99
C TYR A 65 -7.80 3.06 8.14
N MET A 66 -6.70 2.48 7.66
CA MET A 66 -6.73 1.31 6.79
C MET A 66 -7.10 0.03 7.54
N ARG A 67 -6.55 -0.19 8.74
CA ARG A 67 -6.76 -1.43 9.51
C ARG A 67 -8.23 -1.75 9.80
N PRO A 68 -9.04 -0.80 10.34
CA PRO A 68 -10.45 -1.09 10.59
C PRO A 68 -11.21 -1.47 9.31
N LYS A 69 -10.91 -0.82 8.18
CA LYS A 69 -11.61 -1.08 6.91
C LYS A 69 -11.28 -2.45 6.30
N ILE A 70 -10.04 -2.90 6.46
CA ILE A 70 -9.63 -4.27 6.09
C ILE A 70 -10.30 -5.30 7.01
N ALA A 71 -10.38 -5.02 8.32
CA ALA A 71 -11.07 -5.89 9.27
C ALA A 71 -12.58 -5.99 9.02
N ASP A 72 -13.24 -4.88 8.65
CA ASP A 72 -14.68 -4.83 8.32
C ASP A 72 -15.08 -5.78 7.18
N ILE A 73 -14.13 -6.12 6.29
CA ILE A 73 -14.37 -7.06 5.19
C ILE A 73 -13.97 -8.50 5.51
N GLY A 74 -13.49 -8.78 6.73
CA GLY A 74 -13.10 -10.09 7.22
C GLY A 74 -11.65 -10.49 6.93
N GLU A 75 -10.79 -9.52 6.62
CA GLU A 75 -9.35 -9.72 6.45
C GLU A 75 -8.59 -9.24 7.70
N ASN A 76 -7.69 -10.05 8.22
CA ASN A 76 -6.99 -9.80 9.48
C ASN A 76 -5.48 -9.57 9.29
N ALA A 77 -4.93 -9.90 8.11
CA ALA A 77 -3.51 -9.72 7.81
C ALA A 77 -3.06 -8.25 7.96
N PHE A 78 -1.85 -8.05 8.48
CA PHE A 78 -1.30 -6.70 8.72
C PHE A 78 -0.88 -6.03 7.41
N PRO A 79 -1.39 -4.84 7.06
CA PRO A 79 -0.95 -4.12 5.88
C PRO A 79 0.42 -3.47 6.12
N VAL A 80 1.40 -3.86 5.31
CA VAL A 80 2.73 -3.25 5.24
C VAL A 80 2.75 -2.39 3.99
N VAL A 81 2.69 -1.07 4.18
CA VAL A 81 2.57 -0.11 3.08
C VAL A 81 3.93 0.47 2.72
N SER A 82 4.29 0.43 1.44
CA SER A 82 5.47 1.08 0.90
C SER A 82 5.06 2.07 -0.17
N PHE A 83 5.54 3.31 -0.04
CA PHE A 83 5.39 4.34 -1.05
C PHE A 83 6.66 4.45 -1.87
N ILE A 84 6.53 4.48 -3.19
CA ILE A 84 7.64 4.53 -4.14
C ILE A 84 7.34 5.66 -5.10
N ALA A 85 8.21 6.67 -5.16
CA ALA A 85 8.06 7.70 -6.17
C ALA A 85 8.35 7.10 -7.55
N LYS A 86 7.58 7.46 -8.56
CA LYS A 86 7.79 6.96 -9.93
C LYS A 86 9.23 7.14 -10.43
N SER A 87 9.86 8.25 -10.05
CA SER A 87 11.26 8.56 -10.36
C SER A 87 12.28 7.59 -9.73
N GLU A 88 11.90 6.88 -8.66
CA GLU A 88 12.73 5.87 -7.98
C GLU A 88 12.63 4.48 -8.62
N ILE A 89 11.65 4.27 -9.51
CA ILE A 89 11.50 3.02 -10.26
C ILE A 89 12.59 2.98 -11.34
N ARG A 90 13.82 2.67 -10.95
CA ARG A 90 14.87 2.24 -11.88
C ARG A 90 14.60 0.80 -12.30
N LYS A 91 14.77 0.51 -13.60
CA LYS A 91 14.71 -0.85 -14.16
C LYS A 91 15.51 -1.81 -13.27
N PRO A 92 15.00 -3.02 -13.01
CA PRO A 92 15.66 -3.99 -12.14
C PRO A 92 17.11 -4.20 -12.61
N LYS A 93 18.07 -4.04 -11.70
CA LYS A 93 19.35 -4.71 -11.86
C LYS A 93 19.07 -6.21 -11.75
N PRO A 94 19.56 -7.06 -12.67
CA PRO A 94 19.51 -8.50 -12.43
C PRO A 94 20.31 -8.75 -11.15
N GLU A 95 19.62 -9.19 -10.10
CA GLU A 95 20.31 -9.68 -8.91
C GLU A 95 21.21 -10.85 -9.34
N ALA A 96 22.44 -10.80 -8.84
CA ALA A 96 23.54 -11.67 -9.22
C ALA A 96 23.19 -13.15 -8.98
N ALA A 97 23.49 -13.97 -9.99
CA ALA A 97 23.62 -15.43 -9.88
C ALA A 97 25.04 -15.79 -9.40
#